data_AF-A0A061NRG3-F1
#
_entry.id   AF-A0A061NRG3-F1
#
_cell.length_a   1.000
_cell.length_b   1.000
_cell.length_c   1.000
_cell.angle_alpha   90.00
_cell.angle_beta   90.00
_cell.angle_gamma   90.00
#
_symmetry.space_group_name_H-M   'P 1'
#
loop_
_entity.id
_entity.type
_entity.pdbx_description
1 polymer ?
#
loop_
_entity_poly.entity_id
_entity_poly.type
_entity_poly.pdbx_seq_one_letter_code
_entity_poly.pdbx_strand_id
1 'polypeptide(L)'
;MLALGAPVAHACNLGPEEHGQGIVKPVEPGPSHASGEASITVQQGQFTNVTEVAAVELKEIDGQSVTTADVYAHKDHAYLGTHRGARSNEGVRVFDMTDPENPEEVSVFANDIPGTWQEKVIVKSVDTPHFTGDLAVVSLQKYNQDETEQSGTAIYDVTNPERPEQLGYYELPADVLTGTHELYLTTQEDRAILLTANIYADFYTEGDYHDFTIVDVSDPENPEHLHNWDPRELIRANDFDGMNYTDEEGAERSAFAHSVITDQAGDYAYISYWDLGTVIMDIRNPEAPEVVGHTSFERDVQGAAHSAALAHDDTILVETREVFEPDPDDPEFERGWGYTRIYDISDKSNPVLISDIRSDNSQEQIDPEERERGTYTVHDPKVEGDKLYLSHYSDGIRMIDLSNPHHPREVASYVPDAANVWGVFIYGDYILGSDMGSGLKVLDVNWGNAPGGPPTYTTPFTAKPSEPESTLGVKPFVFAKIQQILPFH
;
A
#
# COMPACT_ATOMS: atom_id res chain seq x y z
N MET A 1 23.85 -0.38 -28.63
CA MET A 1 24.08 0.30 -27.34
C MET A 1 23.08 1.45 -27.28
N LEU A 2 21.84 1.13 -26.94
CA LEU A 2 20.75 2.09 -26.73
C LEU A 2 20.71 2.39 -25.24
N ALA A 3 20.77 3.67 -24.88
CA ALA A 3 20.46 4.15 -23.55
C ALA A 3 18.93 4.08 -23.37
N LEU A 4 18.48 3.26 -22.43
CA LEU A 4 17.11 3.29 -21.91
C LEU A 4 17.05 4.45 -20.92
N GLY A 5 16.49 5.58 -21.33
CA GLY A 5 16.07 6.64 -20.42
C GLY A 5 14.81 6.22 -19.67
N ALA A 6 14.72 6.58 -18.39
CA ALA A 6 13.62 6.23 -17.49
C ALA A 6 12.26 6.67 -18.06
N PRO A 7 11.25 5.77 -18.19
CA PRO A 7 9.91 6.12 -18.66
C PRO A 7 8.96 6.65 -17.57
N VAL A 8 9.44 6.96 -16.35
CA VAL A 8 8.58 7.34 -15.22
C VAL A 8 8.14 8.81 -15.28
N ALA A 9 8.94 9.69 -15.89
CA ALA A 9 8.80 11.15 -15.78
C ALA A 9 7.98 11.85 -16.89
N HIS A 10 6.90 11.25 -17.43
CA HIS A 10 6.18 11.83 -18.60
C HIS A 10 4.65 11.99 -18.47
N ALA A 11 4.08 11.96 -17.27
CA ALA A 11 2.62 12.09 -17.09
C ALA A 11 2.12 13.53 -16.88
N CYS A 12 2.99 14.49 -16.58
CA CYS A 12 2.61 15.81 -16.06
C CYS A 12 2.42 16.87 -17.16
N ASN A 13 1.22 17.45 -17.35
CA ASN A 13 0.99 18.91 -17.50
C ASN A 13 -0.44 19.37 -17.95
N LEU A 14 -0.93 20.47 -17.32
CA LEU A 14 -1.86 21.58 -17.74
C LEU A 14 -3.36 21.60 -17.31
N GLY A 15 -3.73 22.52 -16.39
CA GLY A 15 -4.51 23.79 -16.63
C GLY A 15 -6.04 23.84 -16.31
N PRO A 16 -6.63 25.03 -16.00
CA PRO A 16 -7.50 25.25 -14.81
C PRO A 16 -8.99 25.65 -15.06
N GLU A 17 -9.86 25.61 -14.02
CA GLU A 17 -10.74 26.72 -13.53
C GLU A 17 -11.65 26.40 -12.29
N GLU A 18 -11.97 27.46 -11.51
CA GLU A 18 -12.44 27.65 -10.11
C GLU A 18 -13.80 27.05 -9.59
N HIS A 19 -13.91 26.79 -8.26
CA HIS A 19 -14.77 27.51 -7.25
C HIS A 19 -14.98 26.76 -5.86
N GLY A 20 -14.98 27.49 -4.72
CA GLY A 20 -14.91 27.03 -3.28
C GLY A 20 -16.21 26.54 -2.55
N GLN A 21 -16.33 26.22 -1.23
CA GLN A 21 -15.67 26.59 0.08
C GLN A 21 -15.89 25.52 1.21
N GLY A 22 -15.07 25.51 2.31
CA GLY A 22 -15.37 24.95 3.65
C GLY A 22 -14.20 24.30 4.46
N ILE A 23 -13.67 24.93 5.52
CA ILE A 23 -12.25 24.80 5.96
C ILE A 23 -11.96 23.78 7.09
N VAL A 24 -11.09 22.80 6.82
CA VAL A 24 -10.18 22.16 7.80
C VAL A 24 -8.84 22.91 7.72
N LYS A 25 -8.23 23.27 8.86
CA LYS A 25 -6.96 24.00 8.86
C LYS A 25 -5.78 23.01 8.81
N PRO A 26 -4.75 23.27 7.98
CA PRO A 26 -3.53 22.48 8.00
C PRO A 26 -2.88 22.52 9.38
N VAL A 27 -2.31 21.38 9.80
CA VAL A 27 -1.35 21.35 10.91
C VAL A 27 -0.07 22.01 10.40
N GLU A 28 0.48 22.97 11.15
CA GLU A 28 1.73 23.62 10.74
C GLU A 28 2.83 22.57 10.56
N PRO A 29 3.58 22.60 9.45
CA PRO A 29 4.65 21.65 9.22
C PRO A 29 5.67 21.76 10.37
N GLY A 30 6.17 20.61 10.80
CA GLY A 30 7.15 20.53 11.87
C GLY A 30 8.50 21.14 11.47
N PRO A 31 9.58 20.90 12.22
CA PRO A 31 10.92 21.18 11.72
C PRO A 31 11.26 20.25 10.55
N SER A 32 11.91 20.77 9.49
CA SER A 32 12.38 20.02 8.31
C SER A 32 13.32 18.85 8.62
N HIS A 33 13.93 18.87 9.82
CA HIS A 33 14.68 17.77 10.41
C HIS A 33 14.03 17.34 11.72
N ALA A 34 13.75 16.04 11.84
CA ALA A 34 13.24 15.50 13.07
C ALA A 34 14.33 15.45 14.17
N SER A 35 13.92 15.52 15.43
CA SER A 35 14.87 15.55 16.56
C SER A 35 15.66 14.24 16.77
N GLY A 36 15.19 13.14 16.16
CA GLY A 36 15.88 11.86 16.12
C GLY A 36 16.09 11.43 14.67
N GLU A 37 17.33 11.15 14.29
CA GLU A 37 17.73 10.75 12.96
C GLU A 37 18.30 9.33 12.99
N ALA A 38 17.83 8.49 12.07
CA ALA A 38 18.49 7.24 11.73
C ALA A 38 19.20 7.37 10.38
N SER A 39 20.52 7.17 10.37
CA SER A 39 21.32 7.10 9.15
C SER A 39 21.46 5.65 8.67
N ILE A 40 21.15 5.39 7.41
CA ILE A 40 21.38 4.11 6.74
C ILE A 40 22.60 4.21 5.81
N THR A 41 23.58 3.33 5.99
CA THR A 41 24.71 3.18 5.06
C THR A 41 24.39 2.12 4.01
N VAL A 42 24.70 2.39 2.74
CA VAL A 42 24.38 1.49 1.63
C VAL A 42 25.63 0.98 0.90
N GLN A 43 25.70 -0.35 0.70
CA GLN A 43 26.71 -0.99 -0.15
C GLN A 43 26.05 -2.14 -0.94
N GLN A 44 26.16 -2.12 -2.27
CA GLN A 44 25.65 -3.19 -3.14
C GLN A 44 26.31 -4.54 -2.86
N GLY A 45 25.54 -5.62 -3.00
CA GLY A 45 26.01 -6.98 -2.76
C GLY A 45 26.30 -7.28 -1.28
N GLN A 46 25.85 -6.42 -0.36
CA GLN A 46 25.94 -6.66 1.08
C GLN A 46 24.60 -7.08 1.67
N PHE A 47 24.69 -8.10 2.53
CA PHE A 47 23.58 -8.62 3.31
C PHE A 47 23.95 -8.54 4.78
N THR A 48 23.13 -7.85 5.57
CA THR A 48 23.32 -7.73 7.01
C THR A 48 22.17 -8.44 7.70
N ASN A 49 22.48 -9.46 8.50
CA ASN A 49 21.52 -10.22 9.31
C ASN A 49 20.38 -10.93 8.53
N VAL A 50 20.50 -11.10 7.23
CA VAL A 50 19.55 -11.81 6.37
C VAL A 50 20.27 -12.78 5.44
N THR A 51 19.54 -13.75 4.90
CA THR A 51 20.04 -14.69 3.89
C THR A 51 18.96 -14.87 2.83
N GLU A 52 19.32 -14.70 1.56
CA GLU A 52 18.45 -15.08 0.45
C GLU A 52 18.37 -16.61 0.40
N VAL A 53 17.16 -17.14 0.57
CA VAL A 53 16.89 -18.59 0.53
C VAL A 53 16.26 -19.01 -0.79
N ALA A 54 15.59 -18.09 -1.48
CA ALA A 54 15.10 -18.30 -2.84
C ALA A 54 15.08 -17.00 -3.65
N ALA A 55 15.26 -17.15 -4.96
CA ALA A 55 15.02 -16.11 -5.95
C ALA A 55 14.35 -16.75 -7.17
N VAL A 56 13.15 -16.29 -7.51
CA VAL A 56 12.34 -16.84 -8.59
C VAL A 56 12.17 -15.78 -9.68
N GLU A 57 12.91 -15.97 -10.78
CA GLU A 57 12.76 -15.16 -11.98
C GLU A 57 11.45 -15.50 -12.70
N LEU A 58 10.72 -14.46 -13.14
CA LEU A 58 9.48 -14.67 -13.88
C LEU A 58 9.77 -15.19 -15.29
N LYS A 59 9.03 -16.22 -15.69
CA LYS A 59 9.07 -16.75 -17.06
C LYS A 59 8.59 -15.68 -18.04
N GLU A 60 9.31 -15.52 -19.14
CA GLU A 60 8.90 -14.69 -20.28
C GLU A 60 7.55 -15.14 -20.84
N ILE A 61 6.75 -14.17 -21.29
CA ILE A 61 5.47 -14.38 -21.96
C ILE A 61 5.57 -13.76 -23.35
N ASP A 62 5.26 -14.55 -24.37
CA ASP A 62 5.38 -14.16 -25.80
C ASP A 62 6.75 -13.56 -26.20
N GLY A 63 7.82 -13.99 -25.53
CA GLY A 63 9.20 -13.54 -25.77
C GLY A 63 9.50 -12.15 -25.21
N GLN A 64 8.66 -11.65 -24.29
CA GLN A 64 8.87 -10.42 -23.55
C GLN A 64 9.18 -10.75 -22.08
N SER A 65 10.15 -10.02 -21.51
CA SER A 65 10.46 -10.12 -20.09
C SER A 65 9.34 -9.52 -19.26
N VAL A 66 8.93 -10.25 -18.22
CA VAL A 66 7.94 -9.78 -17.25
C VAL A 66 8.64 -9.04 -16.12
N THR A 67 8.23 -7.81 -15.87
CA THR A 67 8.72 -7.02 -14.72
C THR A 67 7.72 -7.11 -13.57
N THR A 68 8.19 -7.15 -12.34
CA THR A 68 7.32 -7.27 -11.16
C THR A 68 6.92 -5.91 -10.61
N ALA A 69 5.81 -5.88 -9.85
CA ALA A 69 5.31 -4.74 -9.09
C ALA A 69 5.20 -5.16 -7.61
N ASP A 70 4.11 -4.85 -6.90
CA ASP A 70 4.01 -5.18 -5.48
C ASP A 70 3.92 -6.68 -5.21
N VAL A 71 4.32 -7.04 -3.98
CA VAL A 71 4.18 -8.39 -3.44
C VAL A 71 3.29 -8.36 -2.21
N TYR A 72 2.39 -9.33 -2.13
CA TYR A 72 1.50 -9.55 -0.99
C TYR A 72 1.54 -11.02 -0.61
N ALA A 73 1.31 -11.35 0.66
CA ALA A 73 1.18 -12.73 1.10
C ALA A 73 -0.10 -12.95 1.90
N HIS A 74 -0.74 -14.09 1.67
CA HIS A 74 -1.94 -14.51 2.40
C HIS A 74 -1.92 -16.02 2.59
N LYS A 75 -2.09 -16.46 3.84
CA LYS A 75 -1.96 -17.87 4.24
C LYS A 75 -0.62 -18.44 3.75
N ASP A 76 -0.61 -19.48 2.93
CA ASP A 76 0.59 -20.16 2.43
C ASP A 76 0.97 -19.74 1.00
N HIS A 77 0.53 -18.58 0.52
CA HIS A 77 0.78 -18.12 -0.86
C HIS A 77 1.27 -16.68 -0.92
N ALA A 78 2.13 -16.41 -1.91
CA ALA A 78 2.54 -15.07 -2.31
C ALA A 78 1.86 -14.68 -3.63
N TYR A 79 1.42 -13.43 -3.72
CA TYR A 79 0.76 -12.82 -4.86
C TYR A 79 1.66 -11.67 -5.33
N LEU A 80 2.18 -11.80 -6.54
CA LEU A 80 3.13 -10.86 -7.11
C LEU A 80 2.47 -10.14 -8.28
N GLY A 81 2.24 -8.85 -8.12
CA GLY A 81 1.81 -7.96 -9.20
C GLY A 81 2.88 -7.86 -10.29
N THR A 82 2.47 -7.44 -11.47
CA THR A 82 3.37 -7.26 -12.61
C THR A 82 3.31 -5.84 -13.12
N HIS A 83 4.48 -5.22 -13.23
CA HIS A 83 4.62 -3.88 -13.76
C HIS A 83 4.49 -3.89 -15.29
N ARG A 84 4.08 -2.75 -15.88
CA ARG A 84 3.84 -2.55 -17.33
C ARG A 84 5.02 -2.79 -18.28
N GLY A 85 6.16 -3.34 -17.81
CA GLY A 85 7.34 -3.80 -18.54
C GLY A 85 7.45 -3.37 -20.01
N ALA A 86 7.39 -4.33 -20.92
CA ALA A 86 7.40 -4.11 -22.37
C ALA A 86 6.02 -3.72 -22.95
N ARG A 87 5.14 -3.15 -22.12
CA ARG A 87 3.71 -2.87 -22.37
C ARG A 87 2.91 -4.16 -22.56
N SER A 88 2.98 -5.03 -21.54
CA SER A 88 2.29 -6.31 -21.52
C SER A 88 1.41 -6.47 -20.29
N ASN A 89 0.38 -7.32 -20.43
CA ASN A 89 -0.62 -7.62 -19.41
C ASN A 89 -0.32 -9.00 -18.81
N GLU A 90 0.54 -9.04 -17.80
CA GLU A 90 1.16 -10.28 -17.30
C GLU A 90 0.46 -10.86 -16.06
N GLY A 91 -0.54 -10.13 -15.53
CA GLY A 91 -1.39 -10.57 -14.44
C GLY A 91 -0.69 -10.70 -13.09
N VAL A 92 -1.45 -11.12 -12.09
CA VAL A 92 -0.91 -11.46 -10.78
C VAL A 92 -0.36 -12.89 -10.83
N ARG A 93 0.91 -13.05 -10.45
CA ARG A 93 1.61 -14.35 -10.37
C ARG A 93 1.49 -14.91 -8.96
N VAL A 94 0.96 -16.12 -8.83
CA VAL A 94 0.72 -16.75 -7.52
C VAL A 94 1.75 -17.84 -7.27
N PHE A 95 2.39 -17.79 -6.11
CA PHE A 95 3.39 -18.76 -5.68
C PHE A 95 2.91 -19.51 -4.44
N ASP A 96 3.03 -20.84 -4.47
CA ASP A 96 2.96 -21.68 -3.27
C ASP A 96 4.22 -21.44 -2.43
N MET A 97 4.02 -21.06 -1.17
CA MET A 97 5.05 -20.71 -0.20
C MET A 97 5.14 -21.73 0.95
N THR A 98 4.59 -22.94 0.79
CA THR A 98 4.70 -24.03 1.77
C THR A 98 6.15 -24.51 1.97
N ASP A 99 6.99 -24.36 0.95
CA ASP A 99 8.45 -24.48 1.03
C ASP A 99 9.12 -23.16 0.55
N PRO A 100 9.41 -22.22 1.46
CA PRO A 100 9.96 -20.90 1.09
C PRO A 100 11.34 -20.94 0.44
N GLU A 101 12.09 -22.03 0.58
CA GLU A 101 13.38 -22.22 -0.12
C GLU A 101 13.17 -22.66 -1.58
N ASN A 102 11.97 -23.11 -1.94
CA ASN A 102 11.60 -23.51 -3.29
C ASN A 102 10.16 -23.08 -3.65
N PRO A 103 9.88 -21.76 -3.76
CA PRO A 103 8.55 -21.28 -4.14
C PRO A 103 8.17 -21.76 -5.54
N GLU A 104 6.93 -22.23 -5.71
CA GLU A 104 6.44 -22.74 -6.99
C GLU A 104 5.30 -21.86 -7.52
N GLU A 105 5.44 -21.35 -8.74
CA GLU A 105 4.35 -20.62 -9.40
C GLU A 105 3.21 -21.58 -9.76
N VAL A 106 2.03 -21.37 -9.16
CA VAL A 106 0.87 -22.26 -9.29
C VAL A 106 -0.23 -21.73 -10.20
N SER A 107 -0.36 -20.41 -10.34
CA SER A 107 -1.40 -19.80 -11.19
C SER A 107 -1.05 -18.36 -11.59
N VAL A 108 -1.78 -17.85 -12.59
CA VAL A 108 -1.77 -16.45 -13.04
C VAL A 108 -3.21 -16.02 -13.29
N PHE A 109 -3.59 -14.81 -12.86
CA PHE A 109 -4.93 -14.26 -13.08
C PHE A 109 -4.90 -12.74 -13.32
N ALA A 110 -6.04 -12.13 -13.64
CA ALA A 110 -6.17 -10.72 -14.01
C ALA A 110 -5.36 -10.31 -15.26
N ASN A 111 -5.04 -11.28 -16.13
CA ASN A 111 -4.34 -11.09 -17.41
C ASN A 111 -5.26 -11.19 -18.64
N ASP A 112 -6.57 -11.07 -18.45
CA ASP A 112 -7.60 -11.21 -19.47
C ASP A 112 -8.15 -9.86 -19.99
N ILE A 113 -7.73 -8.74 -19.38
CA ILE A 113 -8.08 -7.38 -19.80
C ILE A 113 -6.88 -6.72 -20.50
N PRO A 114 -6.74 -6.83 -21.83
CA PRO A 114 -5.59 -6.32 -22.58
C PRO A 114 -5.39 -4.81 -22.38
N GLY A 115 -4.18 -4.31 -22.60
CA GLY A 115 -3.88 -2.88 -22.42
C GLY A 115 -3.78 -2.42 -20.96
N THR A 116 -3.96 -3.34 -19.99
CA THR A 116 -3.83 -3.07 -18.55
C THR A 116 -2.62 -3.74 -17.90
N TRP A 117 -2.21 -3.21 -16.75
CA TRP A 117 -1.21 -3.82 -15.86
C TRP A 117 -1.69 -3.82 -14.41
N GLN A 118 -1.13 -4.73 -13.60
CA GLN A 118 -1.61 -5.08 -12.25
C GLN A 118 -0.53 -4.77 -11.21
N GLU A 119 -0.54 -3.54 -10.71
CA GLU A 119 0.43 -3.10 -9.71
C GLU A 119 0.17 -3.70 -8.35
N LYS A 120 -1.06 -3.52 -7.84
CA LYS A 120 -1.46 -3.85 -6.47
C LYS A 120 -2.41 -5.03 -6.48
N VAL A 121 -2.13 -5.99 -5.61
CA VAL A 121 -3.06 -7.05 -5.24
C VAL A 121 -3.13 -7.14 -3.73
N ILE A 122 -4.35 -7.21 -3.20
CA ILE A 122 -4.58 -7.49 -1.78
C ILE A 122 -5.55 -8.66 -1.68
N VAL A 123 -5.23 -9.58 -0.77
CA VAL A 123 -6.07 -10.74 -0.45
C VAL A 123 -6.46 -10.69 1.01
N LYS A 124 -7.75 -10.87 1.30
CA LYS A 124 -8.26 -11.03 2.67
C LYS A 124 -9.27 -12.15 2.76
N SER A 125 -9.25 -12.87 3.88
CA SER A 125 -10.38 -13.74 4.24
C SER A 125 -11.57 -12.87 4.64
N VAL A 126 -12.71 -13.06 4.00
CA VAL A 126 -13.94 -12.32 4.26
C VAL A 126 -15.08 -13.28 4.57
N ASP A 127 -16.03 -12.83 5.37
CA ASP A 127 -17.26 -13.54 5.70
C ASP A 127 -18.41 -12.55 5.67
N THR A 128 -19.02 -12.39 4.50
CA THR A 128 -20.14 -11.48 4.24
C THR A 128 -21.41 -12.28 3.96
N PRO A 129 -22.60 -11.65 3.93
CA PRO A 129 -23.83 -12.34 3.56
C PRO A 129 -23.84 -12.94 2.13
N HIS A 130 -22.95 -12.47 1.24
CA HIS A 130 -22.91 -12.85 -0.18
C HIS A 130 -21.69 -13.73 -0.53
N PHE A 131 -20.60 -13.65 0.24
CA PHE A 131 -19.38 -14.40 -0.04
C PHE A 131 -18.62 -14.74 1.24
N THR A 132 -18.19 -16.00 1.36
CA THR A 132 -17.30 -16.47 2.43
C THR A 132 -16.11 -17.18 1.79
N GLY A 133 -14.91 -16.66 1.98
CA GLY A 133 -13.71 -17.16 1.31
C GLY A 133 -12.53 -16.19 1.39
N ASP A 134 -11.53 -16.39 0.55
CA ASP A 134 -10.44 -15.44 0.36
C ASP A 134 -10.72 -14.59 -0.88
N LEU A 135 -10.93 -13.30 -0.67
CA LEU A 135 -11.22 -12.33 -1.71
C LEU A 135 -9.95 -11.61 -2.11
N ALA A 136 -9.59 -11.65 -3.39
CA ALA A 136 -8.53 -10.86 -3.97
C ALA A 136 -9.11 -9.68 -4.75
N VAL A 137 -8.55 -8.49 -4.52
CA VAL A 137 -8.79 -7.28 -5.32
C VAL A 137 -7.50 -6.90 -6.03
N VAL A 138 -7.61 -6.62 -7.33
CA VAL A 138 -6.46 -6.35 -8.21
C VAL A 138 -6.66 -5.01 -8.91
N SER A 139 -5.69 -4.12 -8.78
CA SER A 139 -5.71 -2.83 -9.46
C SER A 139 -5.47 -3.01 -10.96
N LEU A 140 -6.20 -2.25 -11.78
CA LEU A 140 -6.09 -2.30 -13.24
C LEU A 140 -5.86 -0.90 -13.79
N GLN A 141 -4.63 -0.68 -14.21
CA GLN A 141 -4.17 0.55 -14.82
C GLN A 141 -3.98 0.39 -16.31
N LYS A 142 -4.29 1.42 -17.10
CA LYS A 142 -4.15 1.43 -18.56
C LYS A 142 -2.73 1.87 -18.95
N TYR A 143 -2.02 1.03 -19.71
CA TYR A 143 -0.81 1.45 -20.43
C TYR A 143 -1.07 1.70 -21.93
N ASN A 144 -2.19 1.20 -22.45
CA ASN A 144 -2.62 1.39 -23.83
C ASN A 144 -4.15 1.54 -23.93
N GLN A 145 -4.60 2.78 -24.10
CA GLN A 145 -6.03 3.11 -24.22
C GLN A 145 -6.65 2.68 -25.55
N ASP A 146 -5.85 2.44 -26.59
CA ASP A 146 -6.38 1.93 -27.87
C ASP A 146 -6.80 0.46 -27.78
N GLU A 147 -6.29 -0.28 -26.78
CA GLU A 147 -6.57 -1.70 -26.56
C GLU A 147 -7.73 -1.95 -25.59
N THR A 148 -8.02 -0.99 -24.71
CA THR A 148 -9.06 -1.13 -23.71
C THR A 148 -9.58 0.22 -23.20
N GLU A 149 -10.89 0.26 -22.98
CA GLU A 149 -11.54 1.29 -22.17
C GLU A 149 -11.68 0.85 -20.70
N GLN A 150 -11.53 -0.45 -20.43
CA GLN A 150 -11.72 -1.03 -19.11
C GLN A 150 -10.54 -0.68 -18.19
N SER A 151 -10.88 -0.10 -17.04
CA SER A 151 -9.96 0.15 -15.91
C SER A 151 -10.73 0.12 -14.59
N GLY A 152 -10.01 0.06 -13.48
CA GLY A 152 -10.63 -0.03 -12.15
C GLY A 152 -10.08 -1.20 -11.36
N THR A 153 -10.95 -1.99 -10.74
CA THR A 153 -10.53 -3.10 -9.87
C THR A 153 -11.23 -4.40 -10.27
N ALA A 154 -10.45 -5.46 -10.53
CA ALA A 154 -11.01 -6.80 -10.70
C ALA A 154 -11.04 -7.55 -9.36
N ILE A 155 -12.09 -8.37 -9.17
CA ILE A 155 -12.38 -9.03 -7.90
C ILE A 155 -12.45 -10.54 -8.14
N TYR A 156 -11.67 -11.31 -7.38
CA TYR A 156 -11.52 -12.76 -7.54
C TYR A 156 -11.74 -13.51 -6.23
N ASP A 157 -12.35 -14.68 -6.33
CA ASP A 157 -12.24 -15.73 -5.32
C ASP A 157 -10.88 -16.43 -5.49
N VAL A 158 -10.05 -16.35 -4.47
CA VAL A 158 -8.76 -17.04 -4.38
C VAL A 158 -8.71 -18.00 -3.20
N THR A 159 -9.86 -18.45 -2.69
CA THR A 159 -9.96 -19.51 -1.67
C THR A 159 -9.22 -20.76 -2.11
N ASN A 160 -9.18 -21.01 -3.42
CA ASN A 160 -8.23 -21.92 -4.05
C ASN A 160 -7.25 -21.12 -4.94
N PRO A 161 -6.06 -20.76 -4.44
CA PRO A 161 -5.09 -19.94 -5.18
C PRO A 161 -4.57 -20.60 -6.47
N GLU A 162 -4.63 -21.93 -6.59
CA GLU A 162 -4.28 -22.64 -7.84
C GLU A 162 -5.31 -22.43 -8.95
N ARG A 163 -6.53 -22.02 -8.59
CA ARG A 163 -7.65 -21.82 -9.52
C ARG A 163 -8.46 -20.57 -9.15
N PRO A 164 -7.89 -19.36 -9.32
CA PRO A 164 -8.63 -18.12 -9.09
C PRO A 164 -9.86 -18.03 -9.99
N GLU A 165 -10.99 -17.58 -9.44
CA GLU A 165 -12.24 -17.39 -10.18
C GLU A 165 -12.68 -15.93 -10.08
N GLN A 166 -12.83 -15.26 -11.23
CA GLN A 166 -13.31 -13.87 -11.23
C GLN A 166 -14.77 -13.83 -10.79
N LEU A 167 -15.07 -13.04 -9.76
CA LEU A 167 -16.43 -12.84 -9.25
C LEU A 167 -17.06 -11.60 -9.86
N GLY A 168 -16.31 -10.51 -9.93
CA GLY A 168 -16.83 -9.25 -10.43
C GLY A 168 -15.76 -8.22 -10.71
N TYR A 169 -16.22 -6.99 -10.85
CA TYR A 169 -15.43 -5.90 -11.41
C TYR A 169 -16.02 -4.56 -10.96
N TYR A 170 -15.18 -3.68 -10.43
CA TYR A 170 -15.52 -2.29 -10.20
C TYR A 170 -14.95 -1.44 -11.34
N GLU A 171 -15.83 -0.87 -12.16
CA GLU A 171 -15.48 -0.08 -13.34
C GLU A 171 -15.38 1.41 -12.99
N LEU A 172 -14.27 2.02 -13.40
CA LEU A 172 -14.11 3.47 -13.34
C LEU A 172 -14.78 4.15 -14.55
N PRO A 173 -15.17 5.43 -14.43
CA PRO A 173 -15.58 6.23 -15.58
C PRO A 173 -14.56 6.19 -16.73
N ALA A 174 -15.04 6.20 -17.98
CA ALA A 174 -14.18 6.02 -19.16
C ALA A 174 -13.17 7.16 -19.37
N ASP A 175 -13.49 8.36 -18.91
CA ASP A 175 -12.66 9.56 -18.90
C ASP A 175 -11.56 9.52 -17.82
N VAL A 176 -11.60 8.59 -16.87
CA VAL A 176 -10.44 8.27 -16.03
C VAL A 176 -9.41 7.51 -16.87
N LEU A 177 -8.41 8.23 -17.38
CA LEU A 177 -7.48 7.74 -18.39
C LEU A 177 -6.38 6.78 -17.88
N THR A 178 -6.19 6.72 -16.56
CA THR A 178 -5.14 5.95 -15.87
C THR A 178 -5.63 4.62 -15.33
N GLY A 179 -6.75 4.62 -14.60
CA GLY A 179 -7.28 3.45 -13.89
C GLY A 179 -7.01 3.48 -12.37
N THR A 180 -7.35 2.41 -11.66
CA THR A 180 -7.00 2.28 -10.24
C THR A 180 -5.52 1.95 -10.15
N HIS A 181 -4.75 2.81 -9.49
CA HIS A 181 -3.31 2.69 -9.33
C HIS A 181 -2.95 1.72 -8.21
N GLU A 182 -3.27 2.13 -6.98
CA GLU A 182 -3.23 1.31 -5.79
C GLU A 182 -4.62 1.18 -5.15
N LEU A 183 -4.73 0.24 -4.21
CA LEU A 183 -5.96 -0.03 -3.49
C LEU A 183 -5.68 -0.62 -2.10
N TYR A 184 -6.71 -0.60 -1.26
CA TYR A 184 -6.74 -1.35 -0.02
C TYR A 184 -8.06 -2.10 0.16
N LEU A 185 -8.01 -3.31 0.69
CA LEU A 185 -9.21 -4.06 1.10
C LEU A 185 -9.24 -4.13 2.63
N THR A 186 -10.34 -3.72 3.24
CA THR A 186 -10.59 -3.89 4.67
C THR A 186 -11.93 -4.56 4.94
N THR A 187 -12.17 -4.92 6.19
CA THR A 187 -13.43 -5.51 6.64
C THR A 187 -13.99 -4.70 7.79
N GLN A 188 -15.29 -4.40 7.74
CA GLN A 188 -16.04 -3.77 8.81
C GLN A 188 -17.22 -4.66 9.16
N GLU A 189 -17.13 -5.38 10.28
CA GLU A 189 -18.12 -6.39 10.67
C GLU A 189 -18.33 -7.45 9.56
N ASP A 190 -19.51 -7.50 8.94
CA ASP A 190 -19.89 -8.40 7.85
C ASP A 190 -19.73 -7.77 6.46
N ARG A 191 -19.07 -6.60 6.37
CA ARG A 191 -18.78 -5.90 5.13
C ARG A 191 -17.33 -6.03 4.70
N ALA A 192 -17.11 -6.09 3.39
CA ALA A 192 -15.82 -5.93 2.75
C ALA A 192 -15.78 -4.56 2.04
N ILE A 193 -14.86 -3.70 2.46
CA ILE A 193 -14.74 -2.32 1.96
C ILE A 193 -13.44 -2.19 1.16
N LEU A 194 -13.57 -1.84 -0.11
CA LEU A 194 -12.49 -1.52 -1.03
C LEU A 194 -12.27 -0.01 -1.04
N LEU A 195 -11.02 0.40 -0.89
CA LEU A 195 -10.59 1.79 -1.03
C LEU A 195 -9.64 1.87 -2.22
N THR A 196 -9.85 2.82 -3.13
CA THR A 196 -9.04 2.91 -4.36
C THR A 196 -8.38 4.29 -4.48
N ALA A 197 -7.13 4.27 -4.93
CA ALA A 197 -6.39 5.43 -5.40
C ALA A 197 -6.35 5.39 -6.93
N ASN A 198 -7.11 6.28 -7.56
CA ASN A 198 -7.29 6.38 -9.00
C ASN A 198 -6.51 7.61 -9.49
N ILE A 199 -5.20 7.45 -9.59
CA ILE A 199 -4.26 8.55 -9.84
C ILE A 199 -4.70 9.45 -11.02
N TYR A 200 -4.72 10.77 -10.80
CA TYR A 200 -5.09 11.79 -11.80
C TYR A 200 -6.53 11.73 -12.31
N ALA A 201 -7.43 11.00 -11.66
CA ALA A 201 -8.83 11.00 -12.04
C ALA A 201 -9.44 12.41 -11.96
N ASP A 202 -9.12 13.17 -10.91
CA ASP A 202 -9.61 14.54 -10.73
C ASP A 202 -9.17 15.45 -11.89
N PHE A 203 -7.88 15.40 -12.23
CA PHE A 203 -7.29 16.14 -13.33
C PHE A 203 -7.92 15.78 -14.69
N TYR A 204 -8.01 14.49 -15.03
CA TYR A 204 -8.51 14.07 -16.35
C TYR A 204 -10.01 14.29 -16.53
N THR A 205 -10.77 14.29 -15.44
CA THR A 205 -12.22 14.49 -15.46
C THR A 205 -12.62 15.93 -15.13
N GLU A 206 -11.65 16.84 -14.99
CA GLU A 206 -11.89 18.26 -14.65
C GLU A 206 -12.74 18.40 -13.36
N GLY A 207 -12.53 17.50 -12.39
CA GLY A 207 -13.24 17.47 -11.11
C GLY A 207 -14.59 16.74 -11.10
N ASP A 208 -15.00 16.08 -12.20
CA ASP A 208 -16.23 15.26 -12.23
C ASP A 208 -16.08 13.92 -11.46
N TYR A 209 -14.85 13.41 -11.32
CA TYR A 209 -14.51 12.22 -10.53
C TYR A 209 -13.14 12.38 -9.87
N HIS A 210 -13.04 12.07 -8.58
CA HIS A 210 -11.82 12.33 -7.79
C HIS A 210 -10.94 11.09 -7.59
N ASP A 211 -9.70 11.32 -7.13
CA ASP A 211 -8.69 10.28 -7.05
C ASP A 211 -8.98 9.22 -5.98
N PHE A 212 -9.69 9.56 -4.90
CA PHE A 212 -9.97 8.62 -3.80
C PHE A 212 -11.43 8.17 -3.77
N THR A 213 -11.66 6.86 -3.79
CA THR A 213 -13.00 6.26 -3.81
C THR A 213 -13.14 5.13 -2.78
N ILE A 214 -14.32 5.04 -2.17
CA ILE A 214 -14.72 3.95 -1.28
C ILE A 214 -15.85 3.14 -1.95
N VAL A 215 -15.70 1.82 -1.97
CA VAL A 215 -16.59 0.88 -2.63
C VAL A 215 -16.93 -0.26 -1.67
N ASP A 216 -18.20 -0.61 -1.55
CA ASP A 216 -18.62 -1.85 -0.89
C ASP A 216 -18.47 -3.02 -1.87
N VAL A 217 -17.66 -4.01 -1.50
CA VAL A 217 -17.44 -5.25 -2.26
C VAL A 217 -17.92 -6.48 -1.48
N SER A 218 -18.84 -6.28 -0.54
CA SER A 218 -19.42 -7.36 0.26
C SER A 218 -20.20 -8.36 -0.60
N ASP A 219 -20.89 -7.87 -1.64
CA ASP A 219 -21.33 -8.66 -2.79
C ASP A 219 -20.32 -8.47 -3.93
N PRO A 220 -19.32 -9.36 -4.08
CA PRO A 220 -18.25 -9.16 -5.04
C PRO A 220 -18.72 -9.23 -6.51
N GLU A 221 -19.91 -9.80 -6.79
CA GLU A 221 -20.51 -9.78 -8.13
C GLU A 221 -21.18 -8.42 -8.44
N ASN A 222 -21.52 -7.64 -7.41
CA ASN A 222 -22.23 -6.36 -7.53
C ASN A 222 -21.59 -5.25 -6.66
N PRO A 223 -20.36 -4.79 -6.96
CA PRO A 223 -19.72 -3.72 -6.20
C PRO A 223 -20.55 -2.43 -6.16
N GLU A 224 -20.72 -1.83 -4.99
CA GLU A 224 -21.48 -0.60 -4.79
C GLU A 224 -20.56 0.57 -4.46
N HIS A 225 -20.58 1.60 -5.29
CA HIS A 225 -19.88 2.85 -5.01
C HIS A 225 -20.51 3.56 -3.79
N LEU A 226 -19.71 3.82 -2.76
CA LEU A 226 -20.18 4.49 -1.55
C LEU A 226 -19.82 5.99 -1.54
N HIS A 227 -18.58 6.32 -1.86
CA HIS A 227 -18.07 7.68 -1.73
C HIS A 227 -16.91 7.96 -2.70
N ASN A 228 -16.87 9.19 -3.24
CA ASN A 228 -15.76 9.72 -4.04
C ASN A 228 -15.42 11.09 -3.47
N TRP A 229 -14.23 11.21 -2.87
CA TRP A 229 -13.89 12.34 -2.02
C TRP A 229 -13.24 13.48 -2.80
N ASP A 230 -13.75 14.71 -2.64
CA ASP A 230 -13.20 15.90 -3.29
C ASP A 230 -12.01 16.48 -2.49
N PRO A 231 -10.77 16.43 -3.00
CA PRO A 231 -9.60 16.97 -2.30
C PRO A 231 -9.66 18.48 -2.11
N ARG A 232 -10.54 19.19 -2.85
CA ARG A 232 -10.78 20.61 -2.63
C ARG A 232 -11.33 20.89 -1.25
N GLU A 233 -11.78 19.90 -0.48
CA GLU A 233 -12.07 20.06 0.94
C GLU A 233 -10.88 20.64 1.73
N LEU A 234 -9.67 20.19 1.38
CA LEU A 234 -8.40 20.63 1.95
C LEU A 234 -7.66 21.62 1.05
N ILE A 235 -7.59 21.37 -0.25
CA ILE A 235 -6.87 22.23 -1.21
C ILE A 235 -7.77 23.39 -1.60
N ARG A 236 -7.57 24.54 -0.95
CA ARG A 236 -8.36 25.77 -1.18
C ARG A 236 -7.68 26.78 -2.12
N ALA A 237 -6.60 26.36 -2.77
CA ALA A 237 -5.89 27.14 -3.77
C ALA A 237 -6.76 27.30 -5.03
N ASN A 238 -6.87 28.53 -5.55
CA ASN A 238 -7.76 28.82 -6.70
C ASN A 238 -7.21 28.25 -8.02
N ASP A 239 -5.91 27.97 -8.07
CA ASP A 239 -5.18 27.43 -9.20
C ASP A 239 -5.11 25.90 -9.17
N PHE A 240 -5.77 25.22 -8.21
CA PHE A 240 -5.83 23.77 -8.20
C PHE A 240 -6.53 23.22 -9.44
N ASP A 241 -5.79 22.51 -10.28
CA ASP A 241 -6.27 21.98 -11.56
C ASP A 241 -6.70 20.50 -11.48
N GLY A 242 -6.86 19.96 -10.25
CA GLY A 242 -7.09 18.53 -10.02
C GLY A 242 -5.80 17.74 -9.82
N MET A 243 -4.63 18.35 -10.00
CA MET A 243 -3.33 17.74 -9.70
C MET A 243 -2.36 18.72 -9.05
N ASN A 244 -2.22 19.93 -9.56
CA ASN A 244 -1.19 20.88 -9.15
C ASN A 244 -1.80 22.13 -8.53
N TYR A 245 -1.14 22.73 -7.56
CA TYR A 245 -1.54 23.99 -6.93
C TYR A 245 -0.35 24.73 -6.32
N THR A 246 -0.50 26.04 -6.12
CA THR A 246 0.42 26.82 -5.29
C THR A 246 -0.07 26.83 -3.84
N ASP A 247 0.77 26.39 -2.90
CA ASP A 247 0.42 26.41 -1.46
C ASP A 247 0.44 27.82 -0.86
N GLU A 248 0.02 27.95 0.41
CA GLU A 248 -0.06 29.25 1.11
C GLU A 248 1.32 29.92 1.30
N GLU A 249 2.41 29.15 1.22
CA GLU A 249 3.79 29.63 1.32
C GLU A 249 4.41 29.96 -0.05
N GLY A 250 3.68 29.69 -1.14
CA GLY A 250 4.09 29.98 -2.51
C GLY A 250 4.91 28.86 -3.16
N ALA A 251 4.93 27.65 -2.60
CA ALA A 251 5.52 26.49 -3.24
C ALA A 251 4.54 25.85 -4.24
N GLU A 252 5.06 25.46 -5.39
CA GLU A 252 4.35 24.64 -6.37
C GLU A 252 4.26 23.20 -5.83
N ARG A 253 3.05 22.65 -5.76
CA ARG A 253 2.75 21.34 -5.19
C ARG A 253 1.98 20.48 -6.18
N SER A 254 2.17 19.16 -6.08
CA SER A 254 1.34 18.16 -6.75
C SER A 254 0.60 17.31 -5.71
N ALA A 255 -0.73 17.24 -5.81
CA ALA A 255 -1.60 16.48 -4.93
C ALA A 255 -2.49 15.54 -5.75
N PHE A 256 -2.29 14.24 -5.53
CA PHE A 256 -3.12 13.18 -6.07
C PHE A 256 -3.06 11.96 -5.13
N ALA A 257 -4.12 11.18 -5.04
CA ALA A 257 -4.10 9.95 -4.23
C ALA A 257 -3.19 8.91 -4.90
N HIS A 258 -2.10 8.54 -4.24
CA HIS A 258 -1.17 7.52 -4.71
C HIS A 258 -1.49 6.16 -4.12
N SER A 259 -1.54 6.07 -2.79
CA SER A 259 -1.76 4.85 -2.03
C SER A 259 -2.77 5.06 -0.92
N VAL A 260 -3.35 3.96 -0.43
CA VAL A 260 -4.22 3.97 0.74
C VAL A 260 -3.99 2.72 1.57
N ILE A 261 -4.07 2.87 2.89
CA ILE A 261 -4.20 1.76 3.84
C ILE A 261 -5.32 2.07 4.85
N THR A 262 -5.70 1.09 5.66
CA THR A 262 -6.51 1.33 6.87
C THR A 262 -5.76 0.95 8.13
N ASP A 263 -6.29 1.39 9.27
CA ASP A 263 -5.96 0.78 10.56
C ASP A 263 -6.50 -0.65 10.67
N GLN A 264 -6.11 -1.35 11.73
CA GLN A 264 -6.46 -2.76 11.92
C GLN A 264 -7.97 -2.97 12.06
N ALA A 265 -8.66 -2.00 12.64
CA ALA A 265 -10.11 -2.04 12.82
C ALA A 265 -10.88 -1.73 11.53
N GLY A 266 -10.24 -1.08 10.55
CA GLY A 266 -10.91 -0.53 9.39
C GLY A 266 -11.73 0.71 9.72
N ASP A 267 -11.44 1.40 10.83
CA ASP A 267 -12.14 2.60 11.27
C ASP A 267 -11.60 3.86 10.59
N TYR A 268 -10.31 3.87 10.24
CA TYR A 268 -9.64 5.01 9.60
C TYR A 268 -8.91 4.60 8.32
N ALA A 269 -9.02 5.44 7.29
CA ALA A 269 -8.20 5.38 6.08
C ALA A 269 -7.03 6.38 6.19
N TYR A 270 -5.88 5.98 5.67
CA TYR A 270 -4.68 6.80 5.55
C TYR A 270 -4.31 6.84 4.07
N ILE A 271 -4.52 8.00 3.46
CA ILE A 271 -4.46 8.19 2.01
C ILE A 271 -3.20 9.00 1.73
N SER A 272 -2.18 8.37 1.15
CA SER A 272 -0.96 9.04 0.74
C SER A 272 -1.27 9.90 -0.49
N TYR A 273 -1.41 11.21 -0.30
CA TYR A 273 -1.92 12.16 -1.28
C TYR A 273 -0.81 13.09 -1.80
N TRP A 274 0.37 12.52 -2.06
CA TRP A 274 1.56 13.24 -2.52
C TRP A 274 1.86 14.49 -1.68
N ASP A 275 1.89 15.70 -2.24
CA ASP A 275 2.31 16.89 -1.51
C ASP A 275 1.22 17.45 -0.58
N LEU A 276 -0.01 16.94 -0.66
CA LEU A 276 -1.03 17.19 0.37
C LEU A 276 -0.70 16.44 1.68
N GLY A 277 0.23 15.49 1.63
CA GLY A 277 0.58 14.61 2.74
C GLY A 277 -0.32 13.39 2.83
N THR A 278 -0.18 12.64 3.91
CA THR A 278 -1.07 11.52 4.23
C THR A 278 -2.34 12.06 4.90
N VAL A 279 -3.47 11.99 4.19
CA VAL A 279 -4.79 12.37 4.70
C VAL A 279 -5.34 11.25 5.58
N ILE A 280 -5.78 11.59 6.78
CA ILE A 280 -6.39 10.67 7.75
C ILE A 280 -7.89 10.91 7.75
N MET A 281 -8.65 9.89 7.40
CA MET A 281 -10.10 9.95 7.21
C MET A 281 -10.81 8.93 8.09
N ASP A 282 -11.84 9.35 8.81
CA ASP A 282 -12.74 8.49 9.56
C ASP A 282 -13.70 7.81 8.59
N ILE A 283 -13.63 6.49 8.50
CA ILE A 283 -14.43 5.68 7.57
C ILE A 283 -15.36 4.70 8.30
N ARG A 284 -15.60 4.87 9.61
CA ARG A 284 -16.55 4.03 10.38
C ARG A 284 -17.97 4.04 9.78
N ASN A 285 -18.29 5.10 9.04
CA ASN A 285 -19.45 5.19 8.17
C ASN A 285 -18.95 5.47 6.74
N PRO A 286 -18.61 4.44 5.95
CA PRO A 286 -17.95 4.62 4.65
C PRO A 286 -18.80 5.35 3.61
N GLU A 287 -20.11 5.48 3.83
CA GLU A 287 -21.03 6.26 3.01
C GLU A 287 -20.89 7.79 3.22
N ALA A 288 -20.40 8.21 4.38
CA ALA A 288 -20.14 9.60 4.69
C ALA A 288 -18.89 9.70 5.57
N PRO A 289 -17.70 9.48 4.98
CA PRO A 289 -16.45 9.57 5.68
C PRO A 289 -16.11 11.04 6.00
N GLU A 290 -15.26 11.26 7.00
CA GLU A 290 -14.88 12.60 7.45
C GLU A 290 -13.37 12.75 7.55
N VAL A 291 -12.80 13.82 6.99
CA VAL A 291 -11.38 14.14 7.18
C VAL A 291 -11.12 14.53 8.64
N VAL A 292 -10.14 13.88 9.27
CA VAL A 292 -9.77 14.10 10.68
C VAL A 292 -8.54 14.98 10.79
N GLY A 293 -7.54 14.73 9.95
CA GLY A 293 -6.26 15.43 9.94
C GLY A 293 -5.43 14.97 8.74
N HIS A 294 -4.26 15.57 8.56
CA HIS A 294 -3.31 15.14 7.54
C HIS A 294 -1.89 15.54 7.96
N THR A 295 -0.88 14.86 7.43
CA THR A 295 0.51 15.36 7.51
C THR A 295 0.69 16.54 6.56
N SER A 296 1.73 17.33 6.77
CA SER A 296 2.08 18.45 5.91
C SER A 296 3.58 18.52 5.72
N PHE A 297 3.99 19.23 4.67
CA PHE A 297 5.39 19.44 4.35
C PHE A 297 5.76 20.90 4.52
N GLU A 298 6.98 21.13 5.01
CA GLU A 298 7.60 22.44 4.99
C GLU A 298 7.74 22.93 3.54
N ARG A 299 7.80 24.25 3.31
CA ARG A 299 7.91 24.80 1.94
C ARG A 299 9.15 24.32 1.19
N ASP A 300 10.24 24.08 1.90
CA ASP A 300 11.53 23.62 1.35
C ASP A 300 11.60 22.11 1.19
N VAL A 301 10.50 21.39 1.36
CA VAL A 301 10.45 19.92 1.28
C VAL A 301 9.58 19.52 0.11
N GLN A 302 10.09 18.67 -0.80
CA GLN A 302 9.41 18.30 -2.06
C GLN A 302 8.08 17.56 -1.89
N GLY A 303 7.71 17.13 -0.69
CA GLY A 303 6.51 16.33 -0.47
C GLY A 303 6.65 14.90 -0.98
N ALA A 304 5.75 14.46 -1.86
CA ALA A 304 5.68 13.10 -2.42
C ALA A 304 5.36 12.00 -1.41
N ALA A 305 4.39 12.21 -0.49
CA ALA A 305 3.85 11.14 0.34
C ALA A 305 3.32 10.01 -0.57
N HIS A 306 4.01 8.87 -0.55
CA HIS A 306 3.83 7.79 -1.52
C HIS A 306 3.02 6.64 -0.94
N SER A 307 3.46 6.08 0.18
CA SER A 307 2.79 4.98 0.85
C SER A 307 2.92 5.09 2.37
N ALA A 308 2.09 4.32 3.08
CA ALA A 308 1.98 4.39 4.52
C ALA A 308 1.96 3.01 5.18
N ALA A 309 2.40 2.96 6.42
CA ALA A 309 2.20 1.83 7.34
C ALA A 309 1.95 2.35 8.76
N LEU A 310 1.30 1.53 9.58
CA LEU A 310 1.01 1.87 10.97
C LEU A 310 1.80 0.98 11.91
N ALA A 311 2.25 1.56 13.03
CA ALA A 311 2.97 0.87 14.09
C ALA A 311 2.43 1.27 15.46
N HIS A 312 2.81 0.51 16.50
CA HIS A 312 2.46 0.78 17.90
C HIS A 312 0.95 0.98 18.11
N ASP A 313 0.15 -0.06 17.84
CA ASP A 313 -1.31 -0.03 17.99
C ASP A 313 -1.97 1.15 17.25
N ASP A 314 -1.52 1.38 16.01
CA ASP A 314 -2.02 2.42 15.10
C ASP A 314 -1.88 3.87 15.63
N THR A 315 -0.93 4.11 16.54
CA THR A 315 -0.59 5.46 17.04
C THR A 315 0.65 6.06 16.38
N ILE A 316 1.41 5.28 15.60
CA ILE A 316 2.56 5.77 14.84
C ILE A 316 2.30 5.57 13.35
N LEU A 317 2.38 6.65 12.58
CA LEU A 317 2.33 6.64 11.13
C LEU A 317 3.73 6.64 10.54
N VAL A 318 4.02 5.66 9.69
CA VAL A 318 5.20 5.61 8.83
C VAL A 318 4.77 6.10 7.46
N GLU A 319 5.37 7.19 6.98
CA GLU A 319 5.10 7.80 5.67
C GLU A 319 6.38 7.71 4.82
N THR A 320 6.31 7.01 3.69
CA THR A 320 7.40 6.98 2.72
C THR A 320 7.25 8.11 1.72
N ARG A 321 8.37 8.69 1.29
CA ARG A 321 8.41 9.74 0.27
C ARG A 321 9.08 9.23 -0.98
N GLU A 322 8.41 9.28 -2.12
CA GLU A 322 8.93 8.78 -3.40
C GLU A 322 9.38 9.94 -4.29
N VAL A 323 10.61 10.43 -4.06
CA VAL A 323 11.16 11.59 -4.77
C VAL A 323 12.06 11.11 -5.91
N PHE A 324 11.66 11.40 -7.16
CA PHE A 324 12.43 11.07 -8.37
C PHE A 324 13.30 12.21 -8.89
N GLU A 325 13.10 13.43 -8.40
CA GLU A 325 13.91 14.60 -8.73
C GLU A 325 14.77 15.01 -7.54
N PRO A 326 15.92 14.36 -7.32
CA PRO A 326 16.78 14.67 -6.17
C PRO A 326 17.54 16.00 -6.31
N ASP A 327 17.42 16.69 -7.45
CA ASP A 327 18.02 17.99 -7.73
C ASP A 327 16.98 18.98 -8.28
N PRO A 328 16.04 19.45 -7.44
CA PRO A 328 15.01 20.38 -7.89
C PRO A 328 15.63 21.69 -8.42
N ASP A 329 14.96 22.29 -9.40
CA ASP A 329 15.37 23.57 -10.00
C ASP A 329 15.30 24.74 -9.00
N ASP A 330 14.35 24.70 -8.05
CA ASP A 330 14.28 25.69 -6.96
C ASP A 330 15.36 25.36 -5.91
N PRO A 331 16.38 26.23 -5.75
CA PRO A 331 17.50 26.00 -4.84
C PRO A 331 17.10 26.06 -3.36
N GLU A 332 15.89 26.51 -3.04
CA GLU A 332 15.39 26.53 -1.67
C GLU A 332 14.78 25.19 -1.25
N PHE A 333 14.47 24.28 -2.18
CA PHE A 333 14.06 22.92 -1.83
C PHE A 333 15.25 22.05 -1.40
N GLU A 334 14.98 21.10 -0.52
CA GLU A 334 15.91 20.06 -0.10
C GLU A 334 16.39 19.25 -1.32
N ARG A 335 17.69 18.91 -1.32
CA ARG A 335 18.32 18.09 -2.37
C ARG A 335 18.59 16.71 -1.82
N GLY A 336 18.17 15.67 -2.55
CA GLY A 336 18.34 14.28 -2.15
C GLY A 336 17.17 13.40 -2.60
N TRP A 337 17.35 12.10 -2.50
CA TRP A 337 16.28 11.14 -2.76
C TRP A 337 15.27 11.09 -1.60
N GLY A 338 14.10 10.52 -1.86
CA GLY A 338 13.05 10.42 -0.87
C GLY A 338 13.45 9.55 0.32
N TYR A 339 12.78 9.78 1.45
CA TYR A 339 13.08 9.15 2.73
C TYR A 339 11.81 8.88 3.54
N THR A 340 11.93 8.19 4.67
CA THR A 340 10.77 7.85 5.50
C THR A 340 10.62 8.83 6.66
N ARG A 341 9.42 9.38 6.84
CA ARG A 341 9.03 10.20 7.99
C ARG A 341 8.18 9.38 8.96
N ILE A 342 8.38 9.59 10.26
CA ILE A 342 7.66 8.90 11.33
C ILE A 342 6.90 9.94 12.15
N TYR A 343 5.57 9.78 12.22
CA TYR A 343 4.69 10.69 12.94
C TYR A 343 4.02 9.99 14.12
N ASP A 344 3.91 10.69 15.25
CA ASP A 344 2.95 10.37 16.31
C ASP A 344 1.56 10.88 15.91
N ILE A 345 0.62 9.95 15.79
CA ILE A 345 -0.79 10.19 15.44
C ILE A 345 -1.73 9.73 16.55
N SER A 346 -1.25 9.69 17.80
CA SER A 346 -2.09 9.46 18.98
C SER A 346 -3.27 10.45 19.02
N ASP A 347 -3.04 11.68 18.55
CA ASP A 347 -4.08 12.61 18.11
C ASP A 347 -4.08 12.69 16.58
N LYS A 348 -4.99 11.94 15.94
CA LYS A 348 -5.14 11.89 14.47
C LYS A 348 -5.43 13.26 13.84
N SER A 349 -5.96 14.21 14.60
CA SER A 349 -6.22 15.57 14.10
C SER A 349 -4.97 16.45 14.07
N ASN A 350 -3.90 15.99 14.71
CA ASN A 350 -2.63 16.72 14.80
C ASN A 350 -1.44 15.74 14.73
N PRO A 351 -1.12 15.17 13.54
CA PRO A 351 0.09 14.39 13.34
C PRO A 351 1.34 15.18 13.71
N VAL A 352 2.25 14.58 14.47
CA VAL A 352 3.50 15.22 14.92
C VAL A 352 4.69 14.44 14.38
N LEU A 353 5.53 15.07 13.56
CA LEU A 353 6.78 14.46 13.09
C LEU A 353 7.73 14.25 14.28
N ILE A 354 8.14 13.00 14.52
CA ILE A 354 8.98 12.63 15.69
C ILE A 354 10.37 12.11 15.32
N SER A 355 10.53 11.50 14.15
CA SER A 355 11.83 11.05 13.60
C SER A 355 11.77 10.91 12.08
N ASP A 356 12.92 10.79 11.45
CA ASP A 356 13.04 10.34 10.05
C ASP A 356 14.13 9.28 9.87
N ILE A 357 14.04 8.54 8.77
CA ILE A 357 14.97 7.48 8.38
C ILE A 357 15.48 7.81 6.98
N ARG A 358 16.77 8.12 6.88
CA ARG A 358 17.41 8.56 5.64
C ARG A 358 18.58 7.64 5.27
N SER A 359 18.72 7.30 3.99
CA SER A 359 19.95 6.70 3.49
C SER A 359 20.98 7.77 3.17
N ASP A 360 22.24 7.37 2.93
CA ASP A 360 23.28 8.28 2.44
C ASP A 360 22.84 9.04 1.16
N ASN A 361 21.92 8.46 0.37
CA ASN A 361 21.34 9.10 -0.82
C ASN A 361 20.26 10.16 -0.50
N SER A 362 19.74 10.19 0.72
CA SER A 362 18.67 11.09 1.18
C SER A 362 19.12 12.13 2.23
N GLN A 363 20.33 12.03 2.79
CA GLN A 363 20.85 12.90 3.88
C GLN A 363 21.46 14.25 3.42
N GLU A 364 21.22 14.66 2.17
CA GLU A 364 21.74 15.86 1.48
C GLU A 364 23.13 15.77 0.82
N GLN A 365 23.23 16.44 -0.33
CA GLN A 365 24.46 16.90 -1.02
C GLN A 365 25.46 15.86 -1.54
N ILE A 366 25.00 14.72 -2.07
CA ILE A 366 25.83 14.08 -3.11
C ILE A 366 25.78 14.98 -4.35
N ASP A 367 26.93 15.43 -4.84
CA ASP A 367 27.04 16.17 -6.10
C ASP A 367 26.38 15.33 -7.21
N PRO A 368 25.50 15.89 -8.05
CA PRO A 368 24.90 15.15 -9.16
C PRO A 368 25.91 14.40 -10.03
N GLU A 369 27.12 14.94 -10.19
CA GLU A 369 28.19 14.29 -10.96
C GLU A 369 28.84 13.11 -10.22
N GLU A 370 28.71 13.04 -8.89
CA GLU A 370 29.26 12.00 -8.03
C GLU A 370 28.25 10.89 -7.69
N ARG A 371 26.96 11.10 -7.95
CA ARG A 371 25.92 10.09 -7.68
C ARG A 371 26.11 8.87 -8.55
N GLU A 372 26.08 7.71 -7.89
CA GLU A 372 25.96 6.45 -8.59
C GLU A 372 24.63 6.39 -9.37
N ARG A 373 24.60 5.60 -10.43
CA ARG A 373 23.38 5.43 -11.22
C ARG A 373 22.43 4.50 -10.50
N GLY A 374 21.22 4.96 -10.26
CA GLY A 374 20.15 4.18 -9.65
C GLY A 374 18.96 5.06 -9.33
N THR A 375 17.93 4.43 -8.78
CA THR A 375 16.78 5.09 -8.15
C THR A 375 16.89 4.77 -6.67
N TYR A 376 17.08 5.77 -5.82
CA TYR A 376 17.42 5.58 -4.41
C TYR A 376 16.35 6.11 -3.46
N THR A 377 15.11 6.23 -3.93
CA THR A 377 14.00 6.64 -3.10
C THR A 377 13.37 5.45 -2.40
N VAL A 378 12.77 5.67 -1.24
CA VAL A 378 11.94 4.67 -0.57
C VAL A 378 10.61 4.51 -1.32
N HIS A 379 10.10 3.28 -1.39
CA HIS A 379 8.81 2.97 -2.03
C HIS A 379 7.79 2.50 -0.99
N ASP A 380 7.87 1.23 -0.59
CA ASP A 380 6.81 0.57 0.16
C ASP A 380 7.23 0.27 1.62
N PRO A 381 6.45 0.73 2.62
CA PRO A 381 6.60 0.33 4.00
C PRO A 381 5.68 -0.85 4.36
N LYS A 382 6.15 -1.72 5.25
CA LYS A 382 5.32 -2.71 5.96
C LYS A 382 5.78 -2.80 7.41
N VAL A 383 4.85 -3.01 8.34
CA VAL A 383 5.15 -3.12 9.77
C VAL A 383 4.67 -4.45 10.31
N GLU A 384 5.49 -5.09 11.14
CA GLU A 384 5.10 -6.20 12.01
C GLU A 384 5.68 -5.98 13.41
N GLY A 385 4.80 -5.77 14.40
CA GLY A 385 5.19 -5.39 15.75
C GLY A 385 6.06 -4.12 15.75
N ASP A 386 7.24 -4.20 16.36
CA ASP A 386 8.23 -3.11 16.43
C ASP A 386 9.23 -3.12 15.27
N LYS A 387 8.88 -3.71 14.13
CA LYS A 387 9.77 -3.81 12.97
C LYS A 387 9.12 -3.22 11.74
N LEU A 388 9.85 -2.33 11.09
CA LEU A 388 9.50 -1.74 9.80
C LEU A 388 10.38 -2.36 8.72
N TYR A 389 9.76 -2.74 7.63
CA TYR A 389 10.38 -3.27 6.43
C TYR A 389 10.12 -2.28 5.30
N LEU A 390 11.17 -1.87 4.61
CA LEU A 390 11.10 -0.91 3.50
C LEU A 390 11.67 -1.54 2.25
N SER A 391 10.96 -1.43 1.13
CA SER A 391 11.58 -1.48 -0.19
C SER A 391 12.11 -0.10 -0.56
N HIS A 392 13.29 -0.08 -1.18
CA HIS A 392 14.06 1.14 -1.40
C HIS A 392 14.76 1.11 -2.77
N TYR A 393 14.13 0.55 -3.80
CA TYR A 393 14.67 0.45 -5.17
C TYR A 393 16.14 -0.03 -5.19
N SER A 394 17.08 0.83 -5.59
CA SER A 394 18.52 0.54 -5.66
C SER A 394 19.19 0.40 -4.29
N ASP A 395 18.57 0.91 -3.23
CA ASP A 395 18.93 0.66 -1.85
C ASP A 395 18.32 -0.66 -1.32
N GLY A 396 17.60 -1.44 -2.12
CA GLY A 396 17.17 -2.79 -1.77
C GLY A 396 16.12 -2.84 -0.65
N ILE A 397 16.23 -3.83 0.25
CA ILE A 397 15.32 -4.00 1.40
C ILE A 397 16.01 -3.57 2.68
N ARG A 398 15.27 -2.83 3.52
CA ARG A 398 15.72 -2.33 4.82
C ARG A 398 14.80 -2.82 5.92
N MET A 399 15.40 -3.26 7.02
CA MET A 399 14.67 -3.63 8.23
C MET A 399 15.09 -2.71 9.37
N ILE A 400 14.12 -1.99 9.92
CA ILE A 400 14.30 -0.96 10.94
C ILE A 400 13.60 -1.38 12.22
N ASP A 401 14.33 -1.30 13.34
CA ASP A 401 13.78 -1.43 14.68
C ASP A 401 13.05 -0.14 15.06
N LEU A 402 11.74 -0.25 15.24
CA LEU A 402 10.83 0.83 15.64
C LEU A 402 10.43 0.75 17.11
N SER A 403 11.05 -0.08 17.95
CA SER A 403 10.70 -0.19 19.38
C SER A 403 10.79 1.15 20.14
N ASN A 404 11.61 2.08 19.65
CA ASN A 404 11.56 3.50 20.02
C ASN A 404 11.39 4.33 18.74
N PRO A 405 10.18 4.82 18.43
CA PRO A 405 9.93 5.55 17.19
C PRO A 405 10.57 6.94 17.17
N HIS A 406 11.12 7.44 18.29
CA HIS A 406 11.96 8.65 18.27
C HIS A 406 13.40 8.37 17.85
N HIS A 407 13.85 7.11 17.88
CA HIS A 407 15.21 6.71 17.55
C HIS A 407 15.21 5.40 16.77
N PRO A 408 14.65 5.39 15.55
CA PRO A 408 14.66 4.21 14.69
C PRO A 408 16.10 3.73 14.43
N ARG A 409 16.28 2.44 14.16
CA ARG A 409 17.61 1.88 13.87
C ARG A 409 17.57 0.74 12.87
N GLU A 410 18.38 0.80 11.82
CA GLU A 410 18.55 -0.35 10.93
C GLU A 410 19.12 -1.57 11.69
N VAL A 411 18.45 -2.71 11.53
CA VAL A 411 18.85 -4.00 12.10
C VAL A 411 19.20 -5.04 11.05
N ALA A 412 18.72 -4.87 9.82
CA ALA A 412 19.02 -5.77 8.71
C ALA A 412 18.90 -5.03 7.38
N SER A 413 19.64 -5.50 6.37
CA SER A 413 19.58 -4.95 5.02
C SER A 413 19.93 -6.02 3.99
N TYR A 414 19.29 -5.91 2.83
CA TYR A 414 19.52 -6.77 1.67
C TYR A 414 19.58 -5.93 0.40
N VAL A 415 20.75 -5.85 -0.23
CA VAL A 415 20.92 -5.10 -1.50
C VAL A 415 21.43 -6.08 -2.56
N PRO A 416 20.54 -6.62 -3.42
CA PRO A 416 20.96 -7.51 -4.50
C PRO A 416 21.79 -6.75 -5.55
N ASP A 417 22.49 -7.51 -6.39
CA ASP A 417 23.18 -6.94 -7.54
C ASP A 417 22.15 -6.30 -8.50
N ALA A 418 22.43 -5.07 -8.95
CA ALA A 418 21.52 -4.30 -9.79
C ALA A 418 20.10 -4.15 -9.21
N ALA A 419 20.03 -3.99 -7.88
CA ALA A 419 18.78 -3.86 -7.13
C ALA A 419 17.79 -2.87 -7.76
N ASN A 420 16.55 -3.34 -7.88
CA ASN A 420 15.41 -2.53 -8.26
C ASN A 420 14.18 -3.04 -7.50
N VAL A 421 14.26 -3.00 -6.18
CA VAL A 421 13.24 -3.58 -5.29
C VAL A 421 12.04 -2.64 -5.17
N TRP A 422 10.93 -3.04 -5.76
CA TRP A 422 9.65 -2.32 -5.78
C TRP A 422 8.86 -2.56 -4.49
N GLY A 423 8.52 -3.83 -4.22
CA GLY A 423 7.66 -4.21 -3.11
C GLY A 423 8.39 -5.00 -2.03
N VAL A 424 7.89 -4.91 -0.80
CA VAL A 424 8.30 -5.75 0.32
C VAL A 424 7.05 -6.25 1.07
N PHE A 425 7.11 -7.48 1.58
CA PHE A 425 6.05 -8.04 2.43
C PHE A 425 6.61 -9.01 3.47
N ILE A 426 5.89 -9.19 4.58
CA ILE A 426 6.27 -10.14 5.63
C ILE A 426 5.49 -11.43 5.44
N TYR A 427 6.19 -12.56 5.39
CA TYR A 427 5.61 -13.89 5.31
C TYR A 427 6.19 -14.76 6.43
N GLY A 428 5.54 -14.65 7.60
CA GLY A 428 6.05 -15.27 8.81
C GLY A 428 7.46 -14.82 9.15
N ASP A 429 8.41 -15.75 9.23
CA ASP A 429 9.81 -15.45 9.57
C ASP A 429 10.63 -14.98 8.35
N TYR A 430 9.99 -14.94 7.19
CA TYR A 430 10.60 -14.54 5.93
C TYR A 430 10.17 -13.14 5.51
N ILE A 431 11.06 -12.48 4.78
CA ILE A 431 10.76 -11.25 4.05
C ILE A 431 10.65 -11.60 2.57
N LEU A 432 9.54 -11.22 1.95
CA LEU A 432 9.36 -11.27 0.51
C LEU A 432 9.79 -9.95 -0.10
N GLY A 433 10.57 -10.02 -1.16
CA GLY A 433 10.95 -8.86 -1.98
C GLY A 433 10.47 -9.04 -3.41
N SER A 434 9.96 -7.97 -4.00
CA SER A 434 9.73 -7.91 -5.44
C SER A 434 10.80 -7.06 -6.09
N ASP A 435 11.72 -7.68 -6.80
CA ASP A 435 12.72 -6.97 -7.59
C ASP A 435 12.29 -6.93 -9.06
N MET A 436 12.05 -5.73 -9.59
CA MET A 436 11.46 -5.54 -10.92
C MET A 436 12.23 -6.24 -12.04
N GLY A 437 13.56 -6.40 -11.86
CA GLY A 437 14.45 -7.00 -12.86
C GLY A 437 14.75 -8.47 -12.63
N SER A 438 14.48 -9.01 -11.44
CA SER A 438 14.94 -10.35 -11.06
C SER A 438 13.94 -11.17 -10.24
N GLY A 439 12.70 -10.72 -10.16
CA GLY A 439 11.55 -11.50 -9.69
C GLY A 439 11.36 -11.51 -8.17
N LEU A 440 10.71 -12.58 -7.70
CA LEU A 440 10.43 -12.79 -6.27
C LEU A 440 11.72 -13.15 -5.52
N LYS A 441 12.00 -12.46 -4.43
CA LYS A 441 13.05 -12.77 -3.45
C LYS A 441 12.42 -13.28 -2.17
N VAL A 442 13.02 -14.30 -1.57
CA VAL A 442 12.63 -14.82 -0.26
C VAL A 442 13.85 -14.77 0.64
N LEU A 443 13.75 -14.02 1.73
CA LEU A 443 14.84 -13.78 2.66
C LEU A 443 14.49 -14.39 4.02
N ASP A 444 15.38 -15.21 4.56
CA ASP A 444 15.35 -15.65 5.96
C ASP A 444 16.11 -14.64 6.82
N VAL A 445 15.48 -14.19 7.90
CA VAL A 445 16.09 -13.25 8.85
C VAL A 445 16.88 -14.06 9.89
N ASN A 446 18.18 -13.83 9.96
CA ASN A 446 19.06 -14.48 10.93
C ASN A 446 18.90 -13.85 12.33
N TRP A 447 17.79 -14.14 13.00
CA TRP A 447 17.43 -13.58 14.31
C TRP A 447 18.46 -13.84 15.43
N GLY A 448 19.33 -14.84 15.27
CA GLY A 448 20.42 -15.13 16.21
C GLY A 448 21.46 -14.01 16.35
N ASN A 449 21.51 -13.08 15.39
CA ASN A 449 22.40 -11.89 15.41
C ASN A 449 21.64 -10.56 15.36
N ALA A 450 20.33 -10.56 15.13
CA ALA A 450 19.51 -9.36 15.09
C ALA A 450 19.02 -8.97 16.51
N PRO A 451 19.24 -7.73 16.99
CA PRO A 451 18.67 -7.28 18.25
C PRO A 451 17.14 -7.25 18.16
N GLY A 452 16.45 -7.97 19.04
CA GLY A 452 14.98 -8.02 19.10
C GLY A 452 14.37 -9.42 19.07
N GLY A 453 15.10 -10.44 18.58
CA GLY A 453 14.57 -11.80 18.42
C GLY A 453 13.48 -11.89 17.33
N PRO A 454 13.00 -13.11 16.99
CA PRO A 454 11.96 -13.29 15.98
C PRO A 454 10.65 -12.59 16.38
N PRO A 455 9.80 -12.18 15.42
CA PRO A 455 8.48 -11.66 15.70
C PRO A 455 7.70 -12.69 16.51
N THR A 456 6.99 -12.22 17.54
CA THR A 456 6.00 -13.07 18.21
C THR A 456 4.77 -13.10 17.34
N TYR A 457 4.60 -14.18 16.57
CA TYR A 457 3.38 -14.44 15.82
C TYR A 457 2.17 -14.39 16.76
N THR A 458 1.36 -13.36 16.63
CA THR A 458 -0.06 -13.41 16.95
C THR A 458 -0.79 -13.22 15.64
N THR A 459 -1.26 -14.31 15.05
CA THR A 459 -2.26 -14.23 13.99
C THR A 459 -3.42 -13.36 14.49
N PRO A 460 -3.85 -12.30 13.78
CA PRO A 460 -5.08 -11.59 14.14
C PRO A 460 -6.32 -12.47 13.96
N PHE A 461 -6.19 -13.60 13.26
CA PHE A 461 -7.31 -14.46 12.89
C PHE A 461 -7.28 -15.80 13.64
N THR A 462 -7.50 -15.75 14.95
CA THR A 462 -8.27 -16.82 15.58
C THR A 462 -9.66 -16.28 15.83
N ALA A 463 -10.59 -16.60 14.94
CA ALA A 463 -12.00 -16.64 15.34
C ALA A 463 -12.04 -17.53 16.59
N LYS A 464 -12.31 -16.94 17.76
CA LYS A 464 -12.65 -17.74 18.94
C LYS A 464 -13.79 -18.66 18.49
N PRO A 465 -13.67 -19.99 18.63
CA PRO A 465 -14.83 -20.83 18.51
C PRO A 465 -15.85 -20.28 19.50
N SER A 466 -17.01 -19.85 19.01
CA SER A 466 -18.12 -19.55 19.88
C SER A 466 -18.41 -20.82 20.69
N GLU A 467 -18.09 -20.80 21.97
CA GLU A 467 -18.55 -21.84 22.87
C GLU A 467 -20.08 -21.85 22.78
N PRO A 468 -20.73 -23.00 22.54
CA PRO A 468 -22.17 -23.04 22.58
C PRO A 468 -22.60 -22.64 24.00
N GLU A 469 -23.38 -21.56 24.10
CA GLU A 469 -23.94 -21.12 25.37
C GLU A 469 -24.56 -22.31 26.10
N SER A 470 -23.92 -22.70 27.19
CA SER A 470 -24.46 -23.69 28.10
C SER A 470 -25.73 -23.11 28.71
N THR A 471 -26.87 -23.62 28.27
CA THR A 471 -28.18 -23.32 28.86
C THR A 471 -28.11 -23.34 30.40
N LEU A 472 -28.48 -22.20 30.98
CA LEU A 472 -28.64 -22.00 32.41
C LEU A 472 -29.49 -23.11 33.02
N GLY A 473 -28.93 -23.75 34.05
CA GLY A 473 -29.52 -24.87 34.75
C GLY A 473 -30.89 -24.57 35.35
N VAL A 474 -31.88 -25.34 34.91
CA VAL A 474 -33.12 -25.56 35.66
C VAL A 474 -32.85 -26.68 36.67
N LYS A 475 -32.94 -26.37 37.96
CA LYS A 475 -32.86 -27.33 39.06
C LYS A 475 -34.07 -28.31 39.04
N PRO A 476 -33.88 -29.59 39.44
CA PRO A 476 -34.93 -30.59 39.35
C PRO A 476 -35.95 -30.46 40.49
N PHE A 477 -37.23 -30.43 40.15
CA PHE A 477 -38.32 -30.78 41.06
C PHE A 477 -38.73 -32.24 40.84
N VAL A 478 -38.90 -32.96 41.94
CA VAL A 478 -39.07 -34.41 41.97
C VAL A 478 -40.49 -34.78 42.44
N PHE A 479 -41.06 -35.76 41.72
CA PHE A 479 -42.25 -36.61 41.95
C PHE A 479 -43.67 -36.02 41.80
N ALA A 480 -44.43 -36.57 40.83
CA ALA A 480 -45.41 -37.62 41.13
C ALA A 480 -45.90 -38.38 39.86
N LYS A 481 -46.04 -39.70 40.00
CA LYS A 481 -46.71 -40.63 39.07
C LYS A 481 -48.16 -40.20 38.79
N ILE A 482 -48.64 -40.45 37.57
CA ILE A 482 -49.90 -41.15 37.18
C ILE A 482 -49.81 -41.34 35.65
N GLN A 483 -49.50 -42.55 35.17
CA GLN A 483 -50.45 -43.54 34.66
C GLN A 483 -51.28 -43.08 33.43
N GLN A 484 -50.97 -43.74 32.30
CA GLN A 484 -51.91 -44.37 31.35
C GLN A 484 -52.43 -43.60 30.11
N ILE A 485 -52.22 -44.27 28.96
CA ILE A 485 -53.12 -44.48 27.80
C ILE A 485 -52.90 -43.60 26.53
N LEU A 486 -52.14 -44.20 25.58
CA LEU A 486 -52.46 -44.51 24.16
C LEU A 486 -52.64 -43.38 23.10
N PRO A 487 -52.52 -43.70 21.79
CA PRO A 487 -51.64 -42.98 20.84
C PRO A 487 -52.40 -42.32 19.66
N PHE A 488 -51.73 -42.20 18.50
CA PHE A 488 -52.13 -41.70 17.17
C PHE A 488 -51.77 -40.21 16.97
N HIS A 489 -50.98 -39.79 15.99
CA HIS A 489 -50.49 -40.44 14.78
C HIS A 489 -49.14 -39.86 14.35
#